data_AF-A0A7S2BPM9-F1
#
_entry.id   AF-A0A7S2BPM9-F1
#
_cell.length_a   1.000
_cell.length_b   1.000
_cell.length_c   1.000
_cell.angle_alpha   90.00
_cell.angle_beta   90.00
_cell.angle_gamma   90.00
#
_symmetry.space_group_name_H-M   'P 1'
#
loop_
_entity.id
_entity.type
_entity.pdbx_description
1 polymer ?
#
loop_
_entity_poly.entity_id
_entity_poly.type
_entity_poly.pdbx_seq_one_letter_code
_entity_poly.pdbx_strand_id
1 'polypeptide(L)'
;GDSVLAVYCGYIRALEQRGSTSGTKVMLPLAIMVSADTEAGIRELLESQSYFGLSPGQVTLLKQEKVAALCDAEAAFAMADEYTVATKPHGHGDVHFLLHSTGTAKNWYEDGVRWLHFFQDTNTLYFCNFLATLGVSSKHGL
;
A
#
# COMPACT_ATOMS: atom_id res chain seq x y z
N GLY A 1 19.41 -0.61 12.94
CA GLY A 1 18.03 -1.01 13.27
C GLY A 1 17.30 -1.21 11.97
N ASP A 2 16.37 -2.15 11.93
CA ASP A 2 15.63 -2.46 10.70
C ASP A 2 14.68 -1.30 10.33
N SER A 3 14.45 -1.10 9.03
CA SER A 3 13.47 -0.12 8.56
C SER A 3 12.05 -0.56 8.94
N VAL A 4 11.13 0.39 9.08
CA VAL A 4 9.71 0.06 9.34
C VAL A 4 9.15 -0.85 8.24
N LEU A 5 9.55 -0.64 6.99
CA LEU A 5 9.18 -1.50 5.85
C LEU A 5 9.67 -2.94 6.02
N ALA A 6 10.90 -3.14 6.51
CA ALA A 6 11.42 -4.48 6.80
C ALA A 6 10.57 -5.20 7.86
N VAL A 7 10.09 -4.48 8.87
CA VAL A 7 9.19 -5.02 9.90
C VAL A 7 7.87 -5.47 9.28
N TYR A 8 7.26 -4.67 8.41
CA TYR A 8 6.03 -5.04 7.70
C TYR A 8 6.21 -6.28 6.81
N CYS A 9 7.28 -6.33 6.02
CA CYS A 9 7.60 -7.50 5.20
C CYS A 9 7.85 -8.75 6.06
N GLY A 10 8.47 -8.59 7.23
CA GLY A 10 8.66 -9.67 8.21
C GLY A 10 7.33 -10.25 8.70
N TYR A 11 6.36 -9.40 9.05
CA TYR A 11 5.02 -9.85 9.42
C TYR A 11 4.31 -10.60 8.28
N ILE A 12 4.36 -10.07 7.06
CA ILE A 12 3.76 -10.70 5.89
C ILE A 12 4.33 -12.10 5.68
N ARG A 13 5.66 -12.25 5.70
CA ARG A 13 6.32 -13.54 5.55
C ARG A 13 5.95 -14.52 6.66
N ALA A 14 5.85 -14.05 7.91
CA ALA A 14 5.43 -14.88 9.03
C ALA A 14 3.98 -15.37 8.86
N LEU A 15 3.08 -14.51 8.35
CA LEU A 15 1.69 -14.86 8.05
C LEU A 15 1.60 -15.87 6.89
N GLU A 16 2.35 -15.67 5.82
CA GLU A 16 2.45 -16.61 4.70
C GLU A 16 2.94 -17.98 5.15
N GLN A 17 4.00 -18.01 5.98
CA GLN A 17 4.53 -19.26 6.53
C GLN A 17 3.50 -19.96 7.41
N ARG A 18 2.77 -19.22 8.24
CA ARG A 18 1.73 -19.78 9.11
C ARG A 18 0.50 -20.26 8.34
N GLY A 19 0.15 -19.60 7.24
CA GLY A 19 -0.98 -19.98 6.39
C GLY A 19 -0.66 -21.10 5.39
N SER A 20 0.62 -21.31 5.06
CA SER A 20 1.05 -22.34 4.12
C SER A 20 1.05 -23.72 4.76
N THR A 21 0.62 -24.73 4.00
CA THR A 21 0.62 -26.15 4.40
C THR A 21 1.37 -27.00 3.37
N SER A 22 1.59 -28.29 3.66
CA SER A 22 2.22 -29.26 2.75
C SER A 22 1.36 -29.48 1.49
N GLY A 23 1.43 -28.56 0.53
CA GLY A 23 0.66 -28.59 -0.72
C GLY A 23 0.08 -27.24 -1.14
N THR A 24 0.01 -26.26 -0.24
CA THR A 24 -0.55 -24.93 -0.53
C THR A 24 0.40 -23.86 0.00
N LYS A 25 0.98 -23.08 -0.91
CA LYS A 25 1.76 -21.89 -0.55
C LYS A 25 0.82 -20.69 -0.56
N VAL A 26 0.70 -20.02 0.58
CA VAL A 26 0.01 -18.74 0.68
C VAL A 26 0.97 -17.64 0.26
N MET A 27 0.51 -16.76 -0.62
CA MET A 27 1.19 -15.51 -0.97
C MET A 27 0.25 -14.35 -0.66
N LEU A 28 0.72 -13.37 0.12
CA LEU A 28 -0.04 -12.19 0.47
C LEU A 28 0.50 -11.00 -0.35
N PRO A 29 -0.25 -10.50 -1.36
CA PRO A 29 0.20 -9.36 -2.15
C PRO A 29 0.23 -8.09 -1.30
N LEU A 30 1.21 -7.23 -1.56
CA LEU A 30 1.42 -5.96 -0.87
C LEU A 30 1.36 -4.82 -1.89
N ALA A 31 0.40 -3.91 -1.73
CA ALA A 31 0.41 -2.62 -2.42
C ALA A 31 0.95 -1.54 -1.49
N ILE A 32 1.90 -0.74 -1.97
CA ILE A 32 2.46 0.40 -1.24
C ILE A 32 2.10 1.66 -2.02
N MET A 33 1.30 2.54 -1.42
CA MET A 33 1.01 3.83 -1.99
C MET A 33 2.22 4.76 -1.75
N VAL A 34 2.75 5.34 -2.82
CA VAL A 34 3.96 6.19 -2.78
C VAL A 34 3.65 7.55 -3.42
N SER A 35 4.33 8.61 -2.98
CA SER A 35 4.26 9.92 -3.61
C SER A 35 5.36 10.06 -4.66
N ALA A 36 5.28 11.11 -5.48
CA ALA A 36 6.39 11.50 -6.34
C ALA A 36 7.72 11.68 -5.58
N ASP A 37 7.66 12.10 -4.32
CA ASP A 37 8.83 12.40 -3.51
C ASP A 37 9.40 11.14 -2.83
N THR A 38 8.59 10.07 -2.65
CA THR A 38 9.01 8.83 -1.96
C THR A 38 9.22 7.64 -2.89
N GLU A 39 8.70 7.67 -4.12
CA GLU A 39 8.73 6.51 -5.04
C GLU A 39 10.14 5.98 -5.29
N ALA A 40 11.08 6.85 -5.66
CA ALA A 40 12.44 6.44 -6.01
C ALA A 40 13.18 5.80 -4.83
N GLY A 41 13.11 6.42 -3.65
CA GLY A 41 13.77 5.91 -2.45
C GLY A 41 13.16 4.59 -1.95
N ILE A 42 11.83 4.43 -2.03
CA ILE A 42 11.15 3.17 -1.66
C ILE A 42 11.53 2.05 -2.64
N ARG A 43 11.58 2.35 -3.94
CA ARG A 43 12.01 1.38 -4.96
C ARG A 43 13.44 0.93 -4.73
N GLU A 44 14.37 1.86 -4.54
CA GLU A 44 15.78 1.56 -4.26
C GLU A 44 15.94 0.75 -2.97
N LEU A 45 15.21 1.10 -1.92
CA LEU A 45 15.23 0.36 -0.66
C LEU A 45 14.74 -1.09 -0.85
N LEU A 46 13.62 -1.29 -1.57
CA LEU A 46 13.12 -2.63 -1.87
C LEU A 46 14.12 -3.44 -2.69
N GLU A 47 14.69 -2.87 -3.74
CA GLU A 47 15.63 -3.54 -4.63
C GLU A 47 16.94 -3.90 -3.90
N SER A 48 17.54 -2.94 -3.19
CA SER A 48 18.79 -3.15 -2.43
C SER A 48 18.66 -4.17 -1.31
N GLN A 49 17.45 -4.38 -0.78
CA GLN A 49 17.16 -5.35 0.27
C GLN A 49 16.49 -6.62 -0.26
N SER A 50 16.51 -6.86 -1.58
CA SER A 50 15.90 -8.03 -2.22
C SER A 50 14.45 -8.26 -1.77
N TYR A 51 13.67 -7.18 -1.75
CA TYR A 51 12.27 -7.12 -1.32
C TYR A 51 12.04 -7.73 0.07
N PHE A 52 13.05 -7.69 0.95
CA PHE A 52 13.03 -8.26 2.30
C PHE A 52 12.63 -9.75 2.34
N GLY A 53 12.86 -10.48 1.24
CA GLY A 53 12.51 -11.88 1.07
C GLY A 53 11.07 -12.14 0.61
N LEU A 54 10.32 -11.11 0.21
CA LEU A 54 9.05 -11.28 -0.51
C LEU A 54 9.32 -11.79 -1.94
N SER A 55 8.34 -12.50 -2.52
CA SER A 55 8.48 -13.11 -3.85
C SER A 55 8.46 -12.04 -4.96
N PRO A 56 9.11 -12.28 -6.11
CA PRO A 56 8.99 -11.37 -7.26
C PRO A 56 7.53 -11.15 -7.66
N GLY A 57 7.16 -9.89 -7.92
CA GLY A 57 5.78 -9.51 -8.28
C GLY A 57 4.80 -9.42 -7.10
N GLN A 58 5.23 -9.78 -5.87
CA GLN A 58 4.38 -9.70 -4.68
C GLN A 58 4.13 -8.26 -4.21
N VAL A 59 5.05 -7.33 -4.53
CA VAL A 59 4.96 -5.91 -4.14
C VAL A 59 4.59 -5.06 -5.35
N THR A 60 3.55 -4.25 -5.21
CA THR A 60 3.10 -3.27 -6.21
C THR A 60 3.22 -1.85 -5.64
N LEU A 61 3.93 -0.96 -6.33
CA LEU A 61 3.97 0.46 -5.98
C LEU A 61 2.82 1.19 -6.71
N LEU A 62 1.98 1.86 -5.94
CA LEU A 62 0.87 2.68 -6.44
C LEU A 62 1.24 4.16 -6.24
N LYS A 63 1.57 4.85 -7.33
CA LYS A 63 1.99 6.25 -7.24
C LYS A 63 0.77 7.15 -7.15
N GLN A 64 0.62 7.86 -6.02
CA GLN A 64 -0.42 8.88 -5.85
C GLN A 64 -0.07 10.14 -6.63
N GLU A 65 -1.09 10.75 -7.23
CA GLU A 65 -0.94 12.01 -7.92
C GLU A 65 -1.03 13.20 -6.95
N LYS A 66 -0.58 14.36 -7.42
CA LYS A 66 -0.76 15.62 -6.69
C LYS A 66 -2.04 16.30 -7.17
N VAL A 67 -2.74 16.97 -6.27
CA VAL A 67 -3.93 17.78 -6.58
C VAL A 67 -3.60 19.27 -6.50
N ALA A 68 -4.25 20.09 -7.32
CA ALA A 68 -4.11 21.54 -7.27
C ALA A 68 -4.54 22.08 -5.90
N ALA A 69 -3.70 22.91 -5.29
CA ALA A 69 -4.04 23.57 -4.04
C ALA A 69 -4.90 24.81 -4.33
N LEU A 70 -5.89 25.05 -3.47
CA LEU A 70 -6.71 26.25 -3.51
C LEU A 70 -6.21 27.23 -2.44
N CYS A 71 -6.13 28.53 -2.75
CA CYS A 71 -5.65 29.55 -1.83
C CYS A 71 -6.75 30.26 -1.03
N ASP A 72 -8.00 30.19 -1.50
CA ASP A 72 -9.12 30.93 -0.92
C ASP A 72 -10.48 30.20 -1.10
N ALA A 73 -11.53 30.79 -0.54
CA ALA A 73 -12.88 30.22 -0.55
C ALA A 73 -13.56 30.30 -1.92
N GLU A 74 -13.04 31.17 -2.78
CA GLU A 74 -13.42 31.38 -4.17
C GLU A 74 -12.82 30.31 -5.10
N ALA A 75 -12.06 29.36 -4.54
CA ALA A 75 -11.40 28.28 -5.24
C ALA A 75 -10.37 28.75 -6.29
N ALA A 76 -9.69 29.86 -6.04
CA ALA A 76 -8.54 30.25 -6.85
C ALA A 76 -7.38 29.27 -6.63
N PHE A 77 -6.67 28.92 -7.70
CA PHE A 77 -5.48 28.07 -7.62
C PHE A 77 -4.36 28.81 -6.90
N ALA A 78 -3.77 28.13 -5.91
CA ALA A 78 -2.50 28.55 -5.35
C ALA A 78 -1.41 28.35 -6.41
N MET A 79 -0.56 29.34 -6.58
CA MET A 79 0.54 29.32 -7.55
C MET A 79 1.86 29.09 -6.81
N ALA A 80 2.71 28.20 -7.34
CA ALA A 80 4.09 28.02 -6.87
C ALA A 80 5.02 29.06 -7.49
N ASP A 81 4.78 29.42 -8.75
CA ASP A 81 5.42 30.50 -9.51
C ASP A 81 4.45 31.04 -10.59
N GLU A 82 4.92 31.94 -11.46
CA GLU A 82 4.12 32.58 -12.50
C GLU A 82 3.45 31.60 -13.48
N TYR A 83 4.00 30.40 -13.66
CA TYR A 83 3.55 29.42 -14.66
C TYR A 83 3.19 28.05 -14.06
N THR A 84 3.36 27.87 -12.75
CA THR A 84 3.18 26.58 -12.07
C THR A 84 2.15 26.66 -10.96
N VAL A 85 1.11 25.82 -11.04
CA VAL A 85 0.14 25.65 -9.95
C VAL A 85 0.78 24.90 -8.79
N ALA A 86 0.65 25.44 -7.58
CA ALA A 86 1.04 24.74 -6.37
C ALA A 86 0.14 23.52 -6.17
N THR A 87 0.75 22.37 -5.90
CA THR A 87 0.03 21.12 -5.69
C THR A 87 0.28 20.57 -4.30
N LYS A 88 -0.67 19.79 -3.79
CA LYS A 88 -0.53 19.03 -2.55
C LYS A 88 -0.69 17.54 -2.84
N PRO A 89 -0.05 16.66 -2.08
CA PRO A 89 -0.35 15.23 -2.17
C PRO A 89 -1.85 15.01 -1.97
N HIS A 90 -2.43 14.09 -2.73
CA HIS A 90 -3.78 13.64 -2.42
C HIS A 90 -3.79 13.02 -1.01
N GLY A 91 -4.90 13.17 -0.28
CA GLY A 91 -5.07 12.49 1.01
C GLY A 91 -5.10 10.97 0.84
N HIS A 92 -4.90 10.21 1.92
CA HIS A 92 -4.77 8.75 1.91
C HIS A 92 -5.94 7.99 1.26
N GLY A 93 -7.09 8.63 1.03
CA GLY A 93 -8.23 8.07 0.28
C GLY A 93 -7.94 7.82 -1.21
N ASP A 94 -6.87 8.38 -1.76
CA ASP A 94 -6.47 8.16 -3.17
C ASP A 94 -6.18 6.68 -3.46
N VAL A 95 -5.82 5.90 -2.44
CA VAL A 95 -5.58 4.46 -2.55
C VAL A 95 -6.73 3.73 -3.24
N HIS A 96 -7.99 4.14 -3.02
CA HIS A 96 -9.15 3.52 -3.66
C HIS A 96 -9.18 3.79 -5.16
N PHE A 97 -8.92 5.05 -5.56
CA PHE A 97 -8.83 5.43 -6.96
C PHE A 97 -7.67 4.71 -7.64
N LEU A 98 -6.49 4.67 -7.01
CA LEU A 98 -5.31 3.99 -7.53
C LEU A 98 -5.56 2.50 -7.71
N LEU A 99 -6.08 1.81 -6.70
CA LEU A 99 -6.40 0.38 -6.79
C LEU A 99 -7.33 0.06 -7.96
N HIS A 100 -8.30 0.94 -8.25
CA HIS A 100 -9.21 0.79 -9.38
C HIS A 100 -8.53 1.13 -10.72
N SER A 101 -7.90 2.30 -10.82
CA SER A 101 -7.36 2.84 -12.07
C SER A 101 -6.13 2.09 -12.58
N THR A 102 -5.32 1.50 -11.70
CA THR A 102 -4.19 0.63 -12.07
C THR A 102 -4.63 -0.80 -12.39
N GLY A 103 -5.90 -1.15 -12.14
CA GLY A 103 -6.39 -2.52 -12.24
C GLY A 103 -5.93 -3.45 -11.11
N THR A 104 -5.20 -2.96 -10.11
CA THR A 104 -4.68 -3.79 -9.01
C THR A 104 -5.80 -4.51 -8.26
N ALA A 105 -6.88 -3.81 -7.90
CA ALA A 105 -8.03 -4.44 -7.24
C ALA A 105 -8.72 -5.49 -8.13
N LYS A 106 -8.82 -5.23 -9.43
CA LYS A 106 -9.39 -6.18 -10.39
C LYS A 106 -8.54 -7.45 -10.46
N ASN A 107 -7.24 -7.31 -10.63
CA ASN A 107 -6.30 -8.44 -10.72
C ASN A 107 -6.34 -9.26 -9.42
N TRP A 108 -6.28 -8.62 -8.26
CA TRP A 108 -6.38 -9.31 -6.98
C TRP A 108 -7.71 -10.05 -6.80
N TYR A 109 -8.82 -9.46 -7.24
CA TYR A 109 -10.12 -10.13 -7.20
C TYR A 109 -10.15 -11.38 -8.09
N GLU A 110 -9.60 -11.29 -9.30
CA GLU A 110 -9.45 -12.40 -10.25
C GLU A 110 -8.52 -13.50 -9.70
N ASP A 111 -7.47 -13.12 -8.96
CA ASP A 111 -6.56 -14.02 -8.24
C ASP A 111 -7.17 -14.63 -6.97
N GLY A 112 -8.43 -14.32 -6.66
CA GLY A 112 -9.17 -14.91 -5.54
C GLY A 112 -9.00 -14.19 -4.20
N VAL A 113 -8.39 -13.01 -4.17
CA VAL A 113 -8.37 -12.15 -2.97
C VAL A 113 -9.81 -11.75 -2.63
N ARG A 114 -10.14 -11.82 -1.34
CA ARG A 114 -11.49 -11.49 -0.80
C ARG A 114 -11.48 -10.37 0.21
N TRP A 115 -10.41 -10.25 0.99
CA TRP A 115 -10.27 -9.24 2.04
C TRP A 115 -9.02 -8.41 1.81
N LEU A 116 -9.15 -7.10 1.99
CA LEU A 116 -8.04 -6.16 1.96
C LEU A 116 -7.83 -5.60 3.37
N HIS A 117 -6.57 -5.62 3.83
CA HIS A 117 -6.19 -5.02 5.11
C HIS A 117 -5.46 -3.70 4.84
N PHE A 118 -6.18 -2.59 5.01
CA PHE A 118 -5.62 -1.25 4.89
C PHE A 118 -4.95 -0.82 6.20
N PHE A 119 -3.73 -0.30 6.11
CA PHE A 119 -3.00 0.24 7.25
C PHE A 119 -2.14 1.45 6.81
N GLN A 120 -1.65 2.22 7.78
CA GLN A 120 -0.75 3.36 7.55
C GLN A 120 0.68 2.99 7.95
N ASP A 121 1.69 3.65 7.39
CA ASP A 121 3.12 3.40 7.65
C ASP A 121 3.62 3.95 8.99
N THR A 122 2.72 4.46 9.84
CA THR A 122 3.04 5.14 11.10
C THR A 122 3.06 4.21 12.32
N ASN A 123 2.71 2.94 12.17
CA ASN A 123 2.64 2.01 13.31
C ASN A 123 2.91 0.56 12.86
N THR A 124 3.75 -0.16 13.61
CA THR A 124 4.13 -1.55 13.33
C THR A 124 3.17 -2.59 13.92
N LEU A 125 2.29 -2.18 14.84
CA LEU A 125 1.41 -3.09 15.59
C LEU A 125 0.16 -3.52 14.83
N TYR A 126 -0.10 -3.01 13.62
CA TYR A 126 -1.30 -3.36 12.84
C TYR A 126 -1.40 -4.87 12.57
N PHE A 127 -0.27 -5.55 12.40
CA PHE A 127 -0.25 -6.98 12.13
C PHE A 127 -0.57 -7.85 13.36
N CYS A 128 -0.51 -7.29 14.57
CA CYS A 128 -0.82 -8.04 15.80
C CYS A 128 -2.30 -8.46 15.86
N ASN A 129 -3.20 -7.67 15.29
CA ASN A 129 -4.64 -7.97 15.26
C ASN A 129 -5.12 -8.54 13.93
N PHE A 130 -4.24 -8.66 12.92
CA PHE A 130 -4.61 -9.04 11.56
C PHE A 130 -5.45 -10.31 11.48
N LEU A 131 -5.00 -11.41 12.09
CA LEU A 131 -5.70 -12.70 12.03
C LEU A 131 -7.08 -12.66 12.72
N ALA A 132 -7.18 -11.93 13.83
CA ALA A 132 -8.44 -11.78 14.54
C ALA A 132 -9.44 -10.96 13.70
N THR A 133 -8.99 -9.82 13.14
CA THR A 133 -9.80 -8.98 12.26
C THR A 133 -10.24 -9.75 11.02
N LEU A 134 -9.34 -10.46 10.35
CA LEU A 134 -9.66 -11.29 9.18
C LEU A 134 -10.68 -12.38 9.53
N GLY A 135 -10.52 -13.07 10.66
CA GLY A 135 -11.47 -14.10 11.11
C GLY A 135 -12.86 -13.54 11.38
N VAL A 136 -12.96 -12.36 11.99
CA VAL A 136 -14.24 -11.66 12.20
C VAL A 136 -14.85 -11.24 10.87
N SER A 137 -14.08 -10.62 9.97
CA SER A 137 -14.57 -10.25 8.63
C SER A 137 -15.10 -11.44 7.85
N SER A 138 -14.34 -12.54 7.85
CA SER A 138 -14.75 -13.80 7.21
C SER A 138 -16.04 -14.37 7.80
N LYS A 139 -16.15 -14.40 9.14
CA LYS A 139 -17.34 -14.90 9.84
C LYS A 139 -18.60 -14.09 9.55
N HIS A 140 -18.45 -12.77 9.39
CA HIS A 140 -19.57 -11.84 9.23
C HIS A 140 -19.84 -11.42 7.78
N GLY A 141 -19.05 -11.89 6.81
CA GLY A 141 -19.20 -11.52 5.40
C GLY A 141 -18.95 -10.02 5.17
N LEU A 142 -18.02 -9.43 5.93
CA LEU A 142 -17.56 -8.04 5.77
C LEU A 142 -16.54 -7.93 4.64
#